data_AF-A0A953CPV8-F1
#
_entry.id   AF-A0A953CPV8-F1
#
_cell.length_a   1.000
_cell.length_b   1.000
_cell.length_c   1.000
_cell.angle_alpha   90.00
_cell.angle_beta   90.00
_cell.angle_gamma   90.00
#
_symmetry.space_group_name_H-M   'P 1'
#
loop_
_entity.id
_entity.type
_entity.pdbx_description
1 polymer ?
#
loop_
_entity_poly.entity_id
_entity_poly.type
_entity_poly.pdbx_seq_one_letter_code
_entity_poly.pdbx_strand_id
1 'polypeptide(L)'
;MKLHRVLSMLASALLALAALSPASAKTLVLEGSDATTFHGAQAGGDTYTEQLWAFMRQGSALPMIVFGTSPIPHADPGTVFTNDLTGLSAASYSALYIQSPGGCCDQNLAGASAFAAQIGAFYAAGGSVAIQDYQGGNWSFIDPVLATPPAGAVMGYNTGGGGPTCTDNEVFNTEGLSKGFTQPPALGCWEHQAYSMAYFGALGFLSLVDSDPAYFGLDASGKALGSAFLALGGSLGTPGCTDPTGATCNGGGTTVPEPGSLALLGSVLLGMLVTRRKRG
;
A
#
# COMPACT_ATOMS: atom_id res chain seq x y z
N MET A 1 -10.47 46.28 -16.69
CA MET A 1 -10.95 44.88 -16.83
C MET A 1 -12.42 44.84 -16.43
N LYS A 2 -13.35 44.41 -17.30
CA LYS A 2 -14.79 44.41 -17.01
C LYS A 2 -15.10 43.39 -15.90
N LEU A 3 -15.85 43.80 -14.88
CA LEU A 3 -16.23 43.02 -13.68
C LEU A 3 -16.67 41.58 -14.01
N HIS A 4 -17.37 41.38 -15.13
CA HIS A 4 -17.82 40.06 -15.60
C HIS A 4 -16.67 39.09 -15.89
N ARG A 5 -15.51 39.54 -16.38
CA ARG A 5 -14.35 38.67 -16.63
C ARG A 5 -13.70 38.18 -15.33
N VAL A 6 -13.80 38.96 -14.26
CA VAL A 6 -13.29 38.58 -12.93
C VAL A 6 -14.21 37.54 -12.31
N LEU A 7 -15.53 37.73 -12.38
CA LEU A 7 -16.51 36.76 -11.88
C LEU A 7 -16.46 35.42 -12.62
N SER A 8 -16.26 35.41 -13.94
CA SER A 8 -16.11 34.13 -14.68
C SER A 8 -14.84 33.38 -14.32
N MET A 9 -13.71 34.07 -14.08
CA MET A 9 -12.46 33.44 -13.64
C MET A 9 -12.57 32.89 -12.22
N LEU A 10 -13.23 33.60 -11.30
CA LEU A 10 -13.48 33.12 -9.93
C LEU A 10 -14.44 31.92 -9.92
N ALA A 11 -15.48 31.91 -10.76
CA ALA A 11 -16.38 30.76 -10.88
C ALA A 11 -15.67 29.51 -11.43
N SER A 12 -14.80 29.66 -12.43
CA SER A 12 -13.98 28.53 -12.94
C SER A 12 -12.93 28.06 -11.94
N ALA A 13 -12.35 28.97 -11.14
CA ALA A 13 -11.42 28.61 -10.08
C ALA A 13 -12.12 27.88 -8.92
N LEU A 14 -13.32 28.32 -8.51
CA LEU A 14 -14.11 27.62 -7.49
C LEU A 14 -14.61 26.25 -7.98
N LEU A 15 -14.97 26.12 -9.26
CA LEU A 15 -15.38 24.82 -9.83
C LEU A 15 -14.19 23.85 -9.95
N ALA A 16 -12.98 24.37 -10.20
CA ALA A 16 -11.74 23.59 -10.18
C ALA A 16 -11.32 23.20 -8.74
N LEU A 17 -11.58 24.05 -7.75
CA LEU A 17 -11.36 23.73 -6.33
C LEU A 17 -12.39 22.75 -5.77
N ALA A 18 -13.64 22.77 -6.27
CA ALA A 18 -14.67 21.80 -5.88
C ALA A 18 -14.51 20.42 -6.55
N ALA A 19 -13.74 20.33 -7.65
CA ALA A 19 -13.39 19.08 -8.31
C ALA A 19 -12.12 18.41 -7.71
N LEU A 20 -11.44 19.09 -6.80
CA LEU A 20 -10.39 18.51 -5.96
C LEU A 20 -11.05 17.83 -4.77
N SER A 21 -11.69 16.68 -5.01
CA SER A 21 -11.84 15.71 -3.92
C SER A 21 -10.44 15.49 -3.33
N PRO A 22 -10.28 15.47 -1.99
CA PRO A 22 -9.03 14.99 -1.43
C PRO A 22 -8.86 13.57 -1.99
N ALA A 23 -7.80 13.33 -2.76
CA ALA A 23 -7.42 11.97 -3.11
C ALA A 23 -7.09 11.27 -1.78
N SER A 24 -8.08 10.59 -1.20
CA SER A 24 -7.95 9.92 0.07
C SER A 24 -7.18 8.61 -0.14
N ALA A 25 -6.03 8.55 0.52
CA ALA A 25 -5.25 7.41 0.98
C ALA A 25 -4.67 6.41 -0.06
N LYS A 26 -3.46 6.74 -0.53
CA LYS A 26 -2.49 5.80 -1.09
C LYS A 26 -2.03 4.83 0.02
N THR A 27 -2.50 3.59 0.04
CA THR A 27 -1.91 2.57 0.91
C THR A 27 -1.22 1.52 0.07
N LEU A 28 0.08 1.38 0.31
CA LEU A 28 0.91 0.33 -0.25
C LEU A 28 1.26 -0.66 0.85
N VAL A 29 1.03 -1.94 0.59
CA VAL A 29 1.29 -3.04 1.52
C VAL A 29 2.30 -4.01 0.92
N LEU A 30 3.29 -4.38 1.74
CA LEU A 30 4.21 -5.47 1.45
C LEU A 30 3.97 -6.56 2.50
N GLU A 31 3.44 -7.69 2.04
CA GLU A 31 3.24 -8.88 2.87
C GLU A 31 4.40 -9.85 2.62
N GLY A 32 5.06 -10.27 3.69
CA GLY A 32 6.12 -11.27 3.69
C GLY A 32 5.63 -12.67 4.03
N SER A 33 4.33 -12.91 3.92
CA SER A 33 3.65 -14.16 4.19
C SER A 33 2.82 -14.61 2.99
N ASP A 34 2.46 -15.88 3.01
CA ASP A 34 1.41 -16.48 2.17
C ASP A 34 0.12 -16.74 2.98
N ALA A 35 0.04 -16.15 4.16
CA ALA A 35 -1.04 -16.25 5.14
C ALA A 35 -2.44 -16.19 4.51
N THR A 36 -2.59 -15.25 3.58
CA THR A 36 -3.84 -14.94 2.90
C THR A 36 -4.28 -16.05 1.94
N THR A 37 -3.35 -16.72 1.26
CA THR A 37 -3.67 -17.61 0.13
C THR A 37 -3.48 -19.07 0.47
N PHE A 38 -2.34 -19.43 1.06
CA PHE A 38 -2.01 -20.81 1.39
C PHE A 38 -2.60 -21.21 2.73
N HIS A 39 -2.49 -20.33 3.73
CA HIS A 39 -3.05 -20.54 5.06
C HIS A 39 -4.46 -19.97 5.24
N GLY A 40 -5.02 -19.27 4.24
CA GLY A 40 -6.31 -18.57 4.38
C GLY A 40 -7.50 -19.45 4.74
N ALA A 41 -7.40 -20.78 4.55
CA ALA A 41 -8.43 -21.76 4.94
C ALA A 41 -8.23 -22.34 6.35
N GLN A 42 -7.07 -22.10 6.95
CA GLN A 42 -6.69 -22.63 8.26
C GLN A 42 -7.17 -21.65 9.34
N ALA A 43 -7.53 -22.18 10.50
CA ALA A 43 -7.96 -21.36 11.62
C ALA A 43 -6.88 -20.33 11.98
N GLY A 44 -7.19 -19.04 11.88
CA GLY A 44 -6.24 -17.95 12.09
C GLY A 44 -5.78 -17.28 10.80
N GLY A 45 -5.59 -18.04 9.72
CA GLY A 45 -5.31 -17.48 8.39
C GLY A 45 -6.55 -16.83 7.77
N ASP A 46 -7.72 -17.38 8.05
CA ASP A 46 -9.03 -16.79 7.71
C ASP A 46 -9.22 -15.40 8.35
N THR A 47 -8.92 -15.29 9.65
CA THR A 47 -9.03 -14.04 10.41
C THR A 47 -8.05 -12.99 9.91
N TYR A 48 -6.79 -13.38 9.63
CA TYR A 48 -5.81 -12.47 9.03
C TYR A 48 -6.27 -11.98 7.66
N THR A 49 -6.80 -12.87 6.81
CA THR A 49 -7.31 -12.53 5.48
C THR A 49 -8.43 -11.49 5.57
N GLU A 50 -9.41 -11.72 6.45
CA GLU A 50 -10.52 -10.79 6.68
C GLU A 50 -10.03 -9.43 7.19
N GLN A 51 -9.07 -9.42 8.12
CA GLN A 51 -8.46 -8.20 8.67
C GLN A 51 -7.66 -7.45 7.62
N LEU A 52 -6.87 -8.14 6.80
CA LEU A 52 -6.11 -7.54 5.70
C LEU A 52 -7.04 -6.95 4.64
N TRP A 53 -8.17 -7.60 4.35
CA TRP A 53 -9.13 -7.08 3.37
C TRP A 53 -9.85 -5.85 3.90
N ALA A 54 -10.28 -5.89 5.17
CA ALA A 54 -10.85 -4.73 5.85
C ALA A 54 -9.85 -3.57 5.90
N PHE A 55 -8.58 -3.87 6.19
CA PHE A 55 -7.46 -2.94 6.12
C PHE A 55 -7.37 -2.35 4.70
N MET A 56 -7.14 -3.16 3.68
CA MET A 56 -6.96 -2.68 2.30
C MET A 56 -8.15 -1.86 1.76
N ARG A 57 -9.39 -2.17 2.13
CA ARG A 57 -10.57 -1.41 1.68
C ARG A 57 -10.69 -0.03 2.30
N GLN A 58 -10.10 0.22 3.46
CA GLN A 58 -10.22 1.49 4.17
C GLN A 58 -11.69 1.95 4.30
N GLY A 59 -12.59 1.03 4.65
CA GLY A 59 -14.02 1.31 4.82
C GLY A 59 -14.77 1.60 3.52
N SER A 60 -14.13 1.52 2.36
CA SER A 60 -14.78 1.66 1.07
C SER A 60 -15.76 0.52 0.81
N ALA A 61 -16.93 0.88 0.27
CA ALA A 61 -17.93 -0.09 -0.20
C ALA A 61 -17.61 -0.65 -1.60
N LEU A 62 -16.58 -0.14 -2.27
CA LEU A 62 -16.15 -0.67 -3.57
C LEU A 62 -15.46 -2.04 -3.38
N PRO A 63 -15.66 -2.96 -4.33
CA PRO A 63 -15.01 -4.27 -4.30
C PRO A 63 -13.49 -4.16 -4.35
N MET A 64 -12.81 -5.20 -3.85
CA MET A 64 -11.39 -5.42 -4.10
C MET A 64 -11.21 -6.27 -5.35
N ILE A 65 -10.09 -6.07 -6.05
CA ILE A 65 -9.65 -6.95 -7.12
C ILE A 65 -8.44 -7.76 -6.64
N VAL A 66 -8.45 -9.05 -6.93
CA VAL A 66 -7.33 -9.96 -6.70
C VAL A 66 -6.74 -10.32 -8.05
N PHE A 67 -5.48 -9.94 -8.26
CA PHE A 67 -4.72 -10.31 -9.45
C PHE A 67 -4.07 -11.68 -9.23
N GLY A 68 -4.77 -12.70 -9.69
CA GLY A 68 -4.49 -14.11 -9.45
C GLY A 68 -5.78 -14.93 -9.46
N THR A 69 -5.66 -16.24 -9.67
CA THR A 69 -6.81 -17.15 -9.77
C THR A 69 -6.86 -18.21 -8.69
N SER A 70 -5.89 -18.25 -7.77
CA SER A 70 -5.97 -19.18 -6.65
C SER A 70 -7.09 -18.71 -5.72
N PRO A 71 -8.08 -19.57 -5.39
CA PRO A 71 -9.15 -19.17 -4.48
C PRO A 71 -8.56 -18.72 -3.14
N ILE A 72 -9.01 -17.55 -2.67
CA ILE A 72 -8.74 -17.08 -1.31
C ILE A 72 -9.98 -17.41 -0.48
N PRO A 73 -9.88 -18.36 0.46
CA PRO A 73 -10.95 -18.62 1.41
C PRO A 73 -11.31 -17.33 2.15
N HIS A 74 -12.59 -17.08 2.39
CA HIS A 74 -13.06 -15.87 3.10
C HIS A 74 -12.77 -14.53 2.40
N ALA A 75 -12.48 -14.55 1.09
CA ALA A 75 -12.49 -13.31 0.32
C ALA A 75 -13.85 -12.59 0.48
N ASP A 76 -13.77 -11.28 0.69
CA ASP A 76 -14.96 -10.45 0.89
C ASP A 76 -16.01 -10.67 -0.21
N PRO A 77 -17.31 -10.58 0.14
CA PRO A 77 -18.37 -10.51 -0.85
C PRO A 77 -18.09 -9.38 -1.86
N GLY A 78 -17.94 -9.74 -3.13
CA GLY A 78 -17.64 -8.79 -4.21
C GLY A 78 -16.18 -8.75 -4.64
N THR A 79 -15.27 -9.50 -4.00
CA THR A 79 -13.90 -9.66 -4.51
C THR A 79 -13.91 -10.24 -5.93
N VAL A 80 -13.19 -9.57 -6.84
CA VAL A 80 -13.05 -10.00 -8.24
C VAL A 80 -11.68 -10.63 -8.45
N PHE A 81 -11.66 -11.92 -8.78
CA PHE A 81 -10.42 -12.64 -9.15
C PHE A 81 -10.19 -12.55 -10.66
N THR A 82 -9.01 -12.15 -11.08
CA THR A 82 -8.66 -12.02 -12.51
C THR A 82 -7.17 -12.15 -12.76
N ASN A 83 -6.79 -12.60 -13.95
CA ASN A 83 -5.42 -12.51 -14.49
C ASN A 83 -5.28 -11.41 -15.55
N ASP A 84 -6.30 -10.56 -15.69
CA ASP A 84 -6.34 -9.44 -16.63
C ASP A 84 -6.81 -8.18 -15.91
N LEU A 85 -5.95 -7.16 -15.89
CA LEU A 85 -6.23 -5.86 -15.28
C LEU A 85 -6.63 -4.81 -16.33
N THR A 86 -6.97 -5.21 -17.56
CA THR A 86 -7.64 -4.29 -18.49
C THR A 86 -8.97 -3.83 -17.89
N GLY A 87 -9.09 -2.51 -17.72
CA GLY A 87 -10.26 -1.89 -17.07
C GLY A 87 -10.12 -1.66 -15.55
N LEU A 88 -8.96 -1.96 -14.96
CA LEU A 88 -8.68 -1.58 -13.57
C LEU A 88 -8.86 -0.06 -13.39
N SER A 89 -9.66 0.33 -12.40
CA SER A 89 -9.99 1.72 -12.11
C SER A 89 -10.30 1.92 -10.63
N ALA A 90 -9.74 2.98 -10.04
CA ALA A 90 -10.04 3.39 -8.67
C ALA A 90 -11.49 3.89 -8.49
N ALA A 91 -12.22 4.13 -9.58
CA ALA A 91 -13.65 4.42 -9.54
C ALA A 91 -14.52 3.16 -9.34
N SER A 92 -13.98 1.98 -9.66
CA SER A 92 -14.70 0.69 -9.61
C SER A 92 -14.23 -0.21 -8.48
N TYR A 93 -12.98 -0.05 -8.04
CA TYR A 93 -12.34 -0.89 -7.04
C TYR A 93 -11.64 -0.05 -5.97
N SER A 94 -11.70 -0.51 -4.72
CA SER A 94 -11.03 0.15 -3.58
C SER A 94 -9.57 -0.24 -3.44
N ALA A 95 -9.26 -1.51 -3.73
CA ALA A 95 -7.92 -2.04 -3.61
C ALA A 95 -7.62 -3.15 -4.62
N LEU A 96 -6.33 -3.31 -4.92
CA LEU A 96 -5.75 -4.38 -5.70
C LEU A 96 -4.83 -5.21 -4.80
N TYR A 97 -5.10 -6.50 -4.69
CA TYR A 97 -4.22 -7.48 -4.08
C TYR A 97 -3.50 -8.26 -5.17
N ILE A 98 -2.19 -8.18 -5.22
CA ILE A 98 -1.36 -8.93 -6.17
C ILE A 98 -0.97 -10.24 -5.51
N GLN A 99 -1.63 -11.30 -5.94
CA GLN A 99 -1.50 -12.65 -5.39
C GLN A 99 -0.20 -13.31 -5.87
N SER A 100 0.43 -14.08 -4.99
CA SER A 100 1.53 -14.97 -5.36
C SER A 100 1.08 -16.00 -6.39
N PRO A 101 1.87 -16.29 -7.44
CA PRO A 101 1.53 -17.31 -8.43
C PRO A 101 1.33 -18.67 -7.75
N GLY A 102 0.24 -19.38 -8.04
CA GLY A 102 -0.06 -20.66 -7.39
C GLY A 102 -0.48 -20.53 -5.91
N GLY A 103 -0.59 -19.31 -5.38
CA GLY A 103 -0.99 -19.05 -3.99
C GLY A 103 0.15 -19.10 -2.97
N CYS A 104 1.40 -19.28 -3.40
CA CYS A 104 2.63 -19.24 -2.59
C CYS A 104 3.81 -19.45 -3.54
N CYS A 105 5.05 -19.08 -3.26
CA CYS A 105 5.63 -18.31 -2.15
C CYS A 105 6.50 -17.22 -2.80
N ASP A 106 5.91 -16.61 -3.84
CA ASP A 106 6.64 -15.92 -4.88
C ASP A 106 5.95 -14.63 -5.25
N GLN A 107 6.73 -13.56 -5.42
CA GLN A 107 6.17 -12.29 -5.86
C GLN A 107 5.71 -12.42 -7.33
N ASN A 108 4.47 -12.00 -7.63
CA ASN A 108 3.96 -12.02 -9.01
C ASN A 108 4.46 -10.80 -9.83
N LEU A 109 5.76 -10.54 -9.79
CA LEU A 109 6.35 -9.35 -10.44
C LEU A 109 6.20 -9.41 -11.96
N ALA A 110 6.45 -10.57 -12.57
CA ALA A 110 6.38 -10.71 -14.02
C ALA A 110 4.96 -10.48 -14.55
N GLY A 111 3.94 -11.06 -13.88
CA GLY A 111 2.54 -10.86 -14.23
C GLY A 111 2.10 -9.41 -14.01
N ALA A 112 2.44 -8.82 -12.86
CA ALA A 112 2.10 -7.43 -12.56
C ALA A 112 2.77 -6.44 -13.52
N SER A 113 4.03 -6.71 -13.92
CA SER A 113 4.77 -5.86 -14.86
C SER A 113 4.10 -5.79 -16.25
N ALA A 114 3.39 -6.83 -16.67
CA ALA A 114 2.61 -6.81 -17.91
C ALA A 114 1.43 -5.80 -17.86
N PHE A 115 1.01 -5.41 -16.65
CA PHE A 115 -0.05 -4.43 -16.39
C PHE A 115 0.47 -3.19 -15.64
N ALA A 116 1.77 -2.90 -15.74
CA ALA A 116 2.44 -1.84 -14.99
C ALA A 116 1.74 -0.47 -15.10
N ALA A 117 1.27 -0.11 -16.30
CA ALA A 117 0.58 1.15 -16.52
C ALA A 117 -0.77 1.22 -15.80
N GLN A 118 -1.53 0.13 -15.79
CA GLN A 118 -2.83 0.02 -15.14
C GLN A 118 -2.69 0.08 -13.62
N ILE A 119 -1.74 -0.68 -13.06
CA ILE A 119 -1.48 -0.71 -11.63
C ILE A 119 -0.97 0.66 -11.14
N GLY A 120 0.00 1.25 -11.86
CA GLY A 120 0.50 2.58 -11.54
C GLY A 120 -0.58 3.65 -11.61
N ALA A 121 -1.46 3.62 -12.62
CA ALA A 121 -2.59 4.54 -12.73
C ALA A 121 -3.62 4.34 -11.61
N PHE A 122 -3.92 3.09 -11.24
CA PHE A 122 -4.83 2.76 -10.15
C PHE A 122 -4.33 3.31 -8.81
N TYR A 123 -3.07 3.05 -8.48
CA TYR A 123 -2.44 3.56 -7.26
C TYR A 123 -2.35 5.10 -7.27
N ALA A 124 -1.97 5.70 -8.40
CA ALA A 124 -1.93 7.16 -8.55
C ALA A 124 -3.31 7.82 -8.42
N ALA A 125 -4.38 7.11 -8.77
CA ALA A 125 -5.76 7.55 -8.61
C ALA A 125 -6.33 7.37 -7.19
N GLY A 126 -5.53 6.83 -6.25
CA GLY A 126 -5.91 6.65 -4.85
C GLY A 126 -6.36 5.22 -4.48
N GLY A 127 -6.20 4.25 -5.38
CA GLY A 127 -6.42 2.84 -5.05
C GLY A 127 -5.30 2.30 -4.15
N SER A 128 -5.65 1.38 -3.24
CA SER A 128 -4.66 0.70 -2.38
C SER A 128 -4.08 -0.52 -3.08
N VAL A 129 -2.78 -0.79 -2.94
CA VAL A 129 -2.12 -1.95 -3.56
C VAL A 129 -1.39 -2.78 -2.51
N ALA A 130 -1.62 -4.08 -2.50
CA ALA A 130 -0.88 -5.05 -1.68
C ALA A 130 -0.12 -6.01 -2.57
N ILE A 131 1.10 -6.35 -2.17
CA ILE A 131 1.94 -7.34 -2.83
C ILE A 131 2.19 -8.48 -1.85
N GLN A 132 1.75 -9.67 -2.23
CA GLN A 132 2.04 -10.89 -1.49
C GLN A 132 3.46 -11.39 -1.76
N ASP A 133 4.05 -12.04 -0.75
CA ASP A 133 5.39 -12.60 -0.75
C ASP A 133 6.42 -11.65 -1.39
N TYR A 134 6.43 -10.36 -1.01
CA TYR A 134 7.31 -9.39 -1.66
C TYR A 134 8.78 -9.74 -1.39
N GLN A 135 9.55 -10.02 -2.45
CA GLN A 135 10.93 -10.50 -2.37
C GLN A 135 11.99 -9.44 -2.71
N GLY A 136 11.61 -8.16 -2.83
CA GLY A 136 12.56 -7.10 -3.20
C GLY A 136 12.79 -6.96 -4.71
N GLY A 137 11.78 -7.29 -5.53
CA GLY A 137 11.81 -6.97 -6.96
C GLY A 137 11.74 -5.45 -7.23
N ASN A 138 11.94 -5.05 -8.50
CA ASN A 138 11.68 -3.66 -8.91
C ASN A 138 10.18 -3.46 -9.20
N TRP A 139 9.49 -2.79 -8.29
CA TRP A 139 8.06 -2.46 -8.41
C TRP A 139 7.82 -0.95 -8.57
N SER A 140 8.83 -0.21 -9.05
CA SER A 140 8.76 1.25 -9.23
C SER A 140 7.68 1.75 -10.17
N PHE A 141 7.02 0.86 -10.93
CA PHE A 141 5.83 1.19 -11.71
C PHE A 141 4.59 1.46 -10.85
N ILE A 142 4.57 1.01 -9.59
CA ILE A 142 3.53 1.37 -8.61
C ILE A 142 3.91 2.70 -7.95
N ASP A 143 5.07 2.71 -7.31
CA ASP A 143 5.64 3.88 -6.63
C ASP A 143 7.17 3.80 -6.65
N PRO A 144 7.90 4.89 -6.98
CA PRO A 144 9.37 4.90 -6.99
C PRO A 144 10.04 4.42 -5.70
N VAL A 145 9.34 4.49 -4.55
CA VAL A 145 9.82 3.94 -3.27
C VAL A 145 10.09 2.43 -3.33
N LEU A 146 9.46 1.73 -4.27
CA LEU A 146 9.67 0.30 -4.52
C LEU A 146 10.66 0.00 -5.66
N ALA A 147 11.57 0.92 -5.97
CA ALA A 147 12.76 0.55 -6.73
C ALA A 147 13.51 -0.62 -6.05
N THR A 148 14.32 -1.36 -6.80
CA THR A 148 15.05 -2.53 -6.26
C THR A 148 15.81 -2.13 -4.98
N PRO A 149 15.49 -2.75 -3.83
CA PRO A 149 16.16 -2.46 -2.59
C PRO A 149 17.59 -3.03 -2.61
N PRO A 150 18.50 -2.49 -1.79
CA PRO A 150 19.86 -3.00 -1.71
C PRO A 150 19.88 -4.44 -1.17
N ALA A 151 20.94 -5.18 -1.50
CA ALA A 151 21.13 -6.54 -0.99
C ALA A 151 21.05 -6.57 0.54
N GLY A 152 20.30 -7.53 1.08
CA GLY A 152 20.07 -7.68 2.52
C GLY A 152 18.98 -6.79 3.10
N ALA A 153 18.33 -5.92 2.32
CA ALA A 153 17.14 -5.20 2.80
C ALA A 153 15.89 -6.08 2.88
N VAL A 154 15.84 -7.15 2.09
CA VAL A 154 14.82 -8.21 2.14
C VAL A 154 15.53 -9.55 2.35
N MET A 155 15.04 -10.33 3.31
CA MET A 155 15.55 -11.67 3.65
C MET A 155 14.44 -12.70 3.54
N GLY A 156 14.80 -13.98 3.46
CA GLY A 156 13.87 -15.11 3.37
C GLY A 156 13.78 -15.75 2.00
N TYR A 157 12.66 -16.41 1.72
CA TYR A 157 12.48 -17.29 0.57
C TYR A 157 12.73 -16.58 -0.77
N ASN A 158 13.57 -17.20 -1.62
CA ASN A 158 13.99 -16.65 -2.92
C ASN A 158 14.62 -15.24 -2.89
N THR A 159 15.08 -14.79 -1.73
CA THR A 159 15.80 -13.51 -1.61
C THR A 159 17.31 -13.71 -1.66
N GLY A 160 18.05 -12.65 -1.98
CA GLY A 160 19.52 -12.63 -1.85
C GLY A 160 20.02 -12.42 -0.42
N GLY A 161 19.13 -12.23 0.56
CA GLY A 161 19.47 -11.81 1.92
C GLY A 161 19.79 -12.95 2.91
N GLY A 162 19.37 -14.18 2.62
CA GLY A 162 19.49 -15.32 3.55
C GLY A 162 18.38 -15.35 4.60
N GLY A 163 18.61 -16.01 5.74
CA GLY A 163 17.62 -16.19 6.82
C GLY A 163 16.80 -17.48 6.68
N PRO A 164 15.88 -17.76 7.63
CA PRO A 164 14.95 -18.87 7.51
C PRO A 164 14.12 -18.75 6.22
N THR A 165 13.79 -19.89 5.63
CA THR A 165 12.88 -19.91 4.48
C THR A 165 11.42 -19.82 4.93
N CYS A 166 11.13 -20.13 6.19
CA CYS A 166 9.81 -20.06 6.76
C CYS A 166 9.84 -20.04 8.30
N THR A 167 8.96 -19.25 8.93
CA THR A 167 8.79 -19.18 10.40
C THR A 167 7.32 -18.90 10.80
N ASP A 168 6.97 -19.05 12.08
CA ASP A 168 5.69 -18.56 12.66
C ASP A 168 5.92 -17.70 13.92
N ASN A 169 7.12 -17.14 14.06
CA ASN A 169 7.52 -16.44 15.29
C ASN A 169 7.41 -14.92 15.13
N GLU A 170 6.68 -14.47 14.12
CA GLU A 170 6.32 -13.08 13.90
C GLU A 170 5.28 -12.61 14.92
N VAL A 171 5.36 -11.33 15.29
CA VAL A 171 4.50 -10.75 16.33
C VAL A 171 3.82 -9.52 15.81
N PHE A 172 2.49 -9.50 15.85
CA PHE A 172 1.74 -8.26 15.62
C PHE A 172 2.11 -7.23 16.69
N ASN A 173 2.77 -6.16 16.25
CA ASN A 173 3.27 -5.15 17.14
C ASN A 173 2.15 -4.15 17.51
N THR A 174 2.49 -3.17 18.35
CA THR A 174 1.51 -2.17 18.81
C THR A 174 0.80 -1.46 17.66
N GLU A 175 1.51 -1.19 16.55
CA GLU A 175 0.87 -0.54 15.40
C GLU A 175 -0.06 -1.49 14.68
N GLY A 176 0.34 -2.73 14.40
CA GLY A 176 -0.56 -3.74 13.81
C GLY A 176 -1.84 -3.94 14.64
N LEU A 177 -1.70 -4.10 15.95
CA LEU A 177 -2.84 -4.24 16.86
C LEU A 177 -3.75 -2.99 16.86
N SER A 178 -3.17 -1.79 16.78
CA SER A 178 -3.94 -0.53 16.70
C SER A 178 -4.76 -0.40 15.41
N LYS A 179 -4.36 -1.12 14.34
CA LYS A 179 -5.08 -1.17 13.05
C LYS A 179 -6.16 -2.27 13.02
N GLY A 180 -6.37 -2.98 14.12
CA GLY A 180 -7.40 -3.99 14.25
C GLY A 180 -6.95 -5.42 13.91
N PHE A 181 -5.65 -5.61 13.67
CA PHE A 181 -5.12 -6.97 13.54
C PHE A 181 -5.02 -7.67 14.90
N THR A 182 -5.03 -8.99 14.86
CA THR A 182 -4.83 -9.85 16.03
C THR A 182 -3.74 -10.87 15.74
N GLN A 183 -3.01 -11.31 16.77
CA GLN A 183 -2.00 -12.36 16.60
C GLN A 183 -2.65 -13.66 16.09
N PRO A 184 -2.26 -14.16 14.91
CA PRO A 184 -2.70 -15.47 14.44
C PRO A 184 -2.02 -16.58 15.26
N PRO A 185 -2.64 -17.78 15.34
CA PRO A 185 -1.96 -18.97 15.83
C PRO A 185 -0.79 -19.34 14.90
N ALA A 186 0.22 -20.04 15.43
CA ALA A 186 1.28 -20.61 14.62
C ALA A 186 0.74 -21.72 13.69
N LEU A 187 1.04 -21.66 12.40
CA LEU A 187 0.50 -22.57 11.37
C LEU A 187 1.58 -23.44 10.68
N GLY A 188 2.79 -23.42 11.19
CA GLY A 188 3.96 -24.18 10.77
C GLY A 188 4.87 -23.44 9.79
N CYS A 189 4.37 -22.44 9.07
CA CYS A 189 5.08 -21.77 7.98
C CYS A 189 4.40 -20.46 7.50
N TRP A 190 4.30 -19.44 8.35
CA TRP A 190 3.61 -18.20 8.06
C TRP A 190 4.47 -17.12 7.37
N GLU A 191 5.60 -16.74 7.96
CA GLU A 191 6.50 -15.71 7.43
C GLU A 191 7.54 -16.32 6.49
N HIS A 192 7.57 -15.83 5.25
CA HIS A 192 8.54 -16.19 4.22
C HIS A 192 9.58 -15.11 3.92
N GLN A 193 9.21 -13.83 4.05
CA GLN A 193 10.10 -12.70 3.85
C GLN A 193 10.03 -11.73 5.01
N ALA A 194 11.20 -11.22 5.39
CA ALA A 194 11.34 -10.16 6.35
C ALA A 194 11.97 -8.93 5.69
N TYR A 195 11.63 -7.76 6.21
CA TYR A 195 12.02 -6.46 5.69
C TYR A 195 12.83 -5.68 6.69
N SER A 196 13.99 -5.17 6.28
CA SER A 196 14.85 -4.36 7.15
C SER A 196 14.17 -3.04 7.52
N MET A 197 13.91 -2.82 8.81
CA MET A 197 13.33 -1.56 9.27
C MET A 197 14.30 -0.39 9.19
N ALA A 198 15.61 -0.65 9.15
CA ALA A 198 16.59 0.40 8.88
C ALA A 198 16.44 0.98 7.46
N TYR A 199 16.11 0.14 6.47
CA TYR A 199 15.91 0.57 5.09
C TYR A 199 14.46 1.03 4.83
N PHE A 200 13.47 0.17 5.06
CA PHE A 200 12.07 0.47 4.74
C PHE A 200 11.48 1.54 5.67
N GLY A 201 11.89 1.57 6.94
CA GLY A 201 11.50 2.65 7.85
C GLY A 201 12.03 4.02 7.40
N ALA A 202 13.23 4.08 6.81
CA ALA A 202 13.77 5.31 6.23
C ALA A 202 13.02 5.78 4.97
N LEU A 203 12.34 4.84 4.29
CA LEU A 203 11.42 5.13 3.18
C LEU A 203 9.99 5.50 3.65
N GLY A 204 9.75 5.48 4.96
CA GLY A 204 8.47 5.85 5.57
C GLY A 204 7.48 4.69 5.76
N PHE A 205 7.89 3.44 5.51
CA PHE A 205 7.04 2.30 5.84
C PHE A 205 6.93 2.12 7.35
N LEU A 206 5.74 1.71 7.78
CA LEU A 206 5.46 1.25 9.13
C LEU A 206 5.48 -0.27 9.16
N SER A 207 6.08 -0.82 10.21
CA SER A 207 5.94 -2.24 10.54
C SER A 207 4.62 -2.45 11.29
N LEU A 208 3.82 -3.40 10.83
CA LEU A 208 2.62 -3.87 11.53
C LEU A 208 2.86 -5.21 12.23
N VAL A 209 3.82 -5.99 11.72
CA VAL A 209 4.22 -7.28 12.27
C VAL A 209 5.74 -7.28 12.35
N ASP A 210 6.26 -7.45 13.57
CA ASP A 210 7.68 -7.65 13.83
C ASP A 210 8.07 -9.03 13.27
N SER A 211 9.13 -9.11 12.45
CA SER A 211 9.61 -10.37 11.88
C SER A 211 10.24 -11.28 12.93
N ASP A 212 10.35 -12.58 12.64
CA ASP A 212 11.20 -13.48 13.43
C ASP A 212 12.63 -12.88 13.56
N PRO A 213 13.16 -12.77 14.79
CA PRO A 213 14.53 -12.29 15.02
C PRO A 213 15.62 -13.07 14.28
N ALA A 214 15.36 -14.29 13.81
CA ALA A 214 16.29 -15.06 12.99
C ALA A 214 16.62 -14.40 11.64
N TYR A 215 15.81 -13.44 11.17
CA TYR A 215 16.11 -12.65 9.98
C TYR A 215 17.10 -11.51 10.30
N PHE A 216 16.67 -10.53 11.08
CA PHE A 216 17.44 -9.29 11.29
C PHE A 216 17.99 -9.10 12.71
N GLY A 217 17.66 -10.01 13.63
CA GLY A 217 18.01 -9.88 15.04
C GLY A 217 17.08 -8.94 15.82
N LEU A 218 17.48 -8.67 17.05
CA LEU A 218 16.82 -7.75 17.97
C LEU A 218 17.74 -6.56 18.26
N ASP A 219 17.14 -5.41 18.58
CA ASP A 219 17.85 -4.30 19.19
C ASP A 219 18.13 -4.54 20.69
N ALA A 220 18.81 -3.59 21.34
CA ALA A 220 19.17 -3.69 22.76
C ALA A 220 17.96 -3.73 23.72
N SER A 221 16.77 -3.31 23.25
CA SER A 221 15.52 -3.37 24.01
C SER A 221 14.74 -4.66 23.78
N GLY A 222 15.22 -5.53 22.88
CA GLY A 222 14.55 -6.77 22.50
C GLY A 222 13.51 -6.59 21.39
N LYS A 223 13.48 -5.45 20.69
CA LYS A 223 12.58 -5.22 19.55
C LYS A 223 13.18 -5.78 18.27
N ALA A 224 12.37 -6.39 17.41
CA ALA A 224 12.82 -6.88 16.11
C ALA A 224 13.38 -5.75 15.24
N LEU A 225 14.49 -6.02 14.56
CA LEU A 225 15.11 -5.11 13.60
C LEU A 225 14.48 -5.23 12.19
N GLY A 226 13.58 -6.19 12.00
CA GLY A 226 12.85 -6.44 10.76
C GLY A 226 11.33 -6.45 10.97
N SER A 227 10.63 -6.53 9.85
CA SER A 227 9.17 -6.56 9.78
C SER A 227 8.72 -7.65 8.80
N ALA A 228 7.66 -8.40 9.13
CA ALA A 228 7.02 -9.36 8.22
C ALA A 228 5.91 -8.72 7.38
N PHE A 229 5.38 -7.57 7.83
CA PHE A 229 4.29 -6.87 7.15
C PHE A 229 4.49 -5.35 7.25
N LEU A 230 4.69 -4.71 6.09
CA LEU A 230 4.86 -3.26 5.98
C LEU A 230 3.65 -2.58 5.34
N ALA A 231 3.37 -1.36 5.79
CA ALA A 231 2.40 -0.46 5.17
C ALA A 231 3.00 0.95 4.98
N LEU A 232 2.70 1.59 3.84
CA LEU A 232 3.10 2.96 3.53
C LEU A 232 1.90 3.79 3.09
N GLY A 233 1.83 5.01 3.60
CA GLY A 233 0.89 6.03 3.14
C GLY A 233 -0.56 5.81 3.53
N GLY A 234 -1.38 6.83 3.28
CA GLY A 234 -2.80 6.81 3.61
C GLY A 234 -3.06 6.79 5.12
N SER A 235 -4.32 6.59 5.49
CA SER A 235 -4.70 6.45 6.92
C SER A 235 -3.99 5.26 7.58
N LEU A 236 -3.69 4.25 6.80
CA LEU A 236 -3.22 2.97 7.31
C LEU A 236 -1.70 2.87 7.48
N GLY A 237 -0.93 3.50 6.60
CA GLY A 237 0.52 3.67 6.73
C GLY A 237 0.93 4.94 7.50
N THR A 238 0.01 5.52 8.28
CA THR A 238 0.30 6.66 9.18
C THR A 238 0.26 6.19 10.65
N PRO A 239 1.27 6.53 11.48
CA PRO A 239 1.30 6.15 12.89
C PRO A 239 0.08 6.65 13.67
N GLY A 240 -0.42 5.86 14.60
CA GLY A 240 -1.51 6.26 15.50
C GLY A 240 -2.90 6.47 14.87
N CYS A 241 -3.06 6.25 13.56
CA CYS A 241 -4.36 6.25 12.91
C CYS A 241 -5.08 4.92 13.22
N THR A 242 -6.08 4.94 14.09
CA THR A 242 -6.87 3.73 14.41
C THR A 242 -8.09 3.65 13.49
N ASP A 243 -8.54 2.43 13.18
CA ASP A 243 -9.75 2.12 12.40
C ASP A 243 -9.65 2.26 10.85
N PRO A 244 -9.83 1.17 10.08
CA PRO A 244 -9.96 1.21 8.63
C PRO A 244 -11.18 1.99 8.14
N THR A 245 -12.21 2.31 8.95
CA THR A 245 -13.35 3.14 8.52
C THR A 245 -13.05 4.65 8.47
N GLY A 246 -11.84 5.07 8.86
CA GLY A 246 -11.38 6.46 8.76
C GLY A 246 -11.87 7.39 9.87
N ALA A 247 -12.60 6.88 10.86
CA ALA A 247 -13.25 7.70 11.89
C ALA A 247 -12.29 8.42 12.86
N THR A 248 -11.03 7.98 12.98
CA THR A 248 -10.08 8.60 13.94
C THR A 248 -8.83 9.25 13.30
N CYS A 249 -8.80 9.38 11.97
CA CYS A 249 -7.68 10.01 11.26
C CYS A 249 -7.76 11.55 11.29
N ASN A 250 -7.81 12.15 12.47
CA ASN A 250 -7.74 13.61 12.68
C ASN A 250 -6.43 14.03 13.37
N GLY A 251 -5.31 13.37 13.01
CA GLY A 251 -3.97 13.80 13.40
C GLY A 251 -3.49 14.93 12.48
N GLY A 252 -3.43 16.15 13.00
CA GLY A 252 -3.12 17.39 12.28
C GLY A 252 -1.72 17.47 11.66
N GLY A 253 -1.50 16.76 10.56
CA GLY A 253 -0.36 16.96 9.65
C GLY A 253 -0.86 17.42 8.28
N THR A 254 -0.74 18.71 8.00
CA THR A 254 -0.93 19.23 6.65
C THR A 254 0.07 18.58 5.69
N THR A 255 -0.43 18.12 4.55
CA THR A 255 0.30 17.63 3.36
C THR A 255 0.85 16.20 3.41
N VAL A 256 0.13 15.27 2.77
CA VAL A 256 0.78 14.28 1.91
C VAL A 256 1.59 15.08 0.88
N PRO A 257 2.88 14.80 0.61
CA PRO A 257 3.60 15.48 -0.46
C PRO A 257 2.82 15.32 -1.75
N GLU A 258 2.35 16.44 -2.32
CA GLU A 258 1.73 16.39 -3.62
C GLU A 258 2.76 15.87 -4.64
N PRO A 259 2.36 15.03 -5.61
CA PRO A 259 3.23 14.76 -6.75
C PRO A 259 3.64 16.13 -7.34
N GLY A 260 4.94 16.33 -7.59
CA GLY A 260 5.50 17.62 -8.03
C GLY A 260 4.88 18.25 -9.29
N SER A 261 3.96 17.55 -9.94
CA SER A 261 3.09 17.99 -11.04
C SER A 261 2.21 19.20 -10.69
N LEU A 262 1.72 19.34 -9.47
CA LEU A 262 0.83 20.46 -9.07
C LEU A 262 1.60 21.76 -8.80
N ALA A 263 2.82 21.66 -8.26
CA ALA A 263 3.72 22.81 -8.12
C ALA A 263 4.12 23.42 -9.47
N LEU A 264 4.27 22.60 -10.52
CA LEU A 264 4.51 23.08 -11.88
C LEU A 264 3.30 23.82 -12.47
N LEU A 265 2.08 23.31 -12.27
CA LEU A 265 0.85 23.96 -12.75
C LEU A 265 0.61 25.33 -12.12
N GLY A 266 0.84 25.46 -10.80
CA GLY A 266 0.72 26.73 -10.09
C GLY A 266 1.72 27.79 -10.56
N SER A 267 2.95 27.37 -10.84
CA SER A 267 4.03 28.26 -11.33
C SER A 267 3.76 28.79 -12.74
N VAL A 268 3.23 27.93 -13.62
CA VAL A 268 2.92 28.28 -15.01
C VAL A 268 1.74 29.27 -15.09
N LEU A 269 0.70 29.07 -14.27
CA LEU A 269 -0.45 29.97 -14.22
C LEU A 269 -0.09 31.36 -13.67
N LEU A 270 0.75 31.45 -12.65
CA LEU A 270 1.25 32.73 -12.14
C LEU A 270 2.13 33.47 -13.17
N GLY A 271 3.00 32.73 -13.88
CA GLY A 271 3.85 33.28 -14.93
C GLY A 271 3.07 33.90 -16.10
N MET A 272 1.95 33.26 -16.50
CA MET A 272 1.07 33.78 -17.56
C MET A 272 0.26 35.02 -17.13
N LEU A 273 -0.10 35.13 -15.85
CA LEU A 273 -0.82 36.30 -15.32
C LEU A 273 0.08 37.53 -15.19
N VAL A 274 1.35 37.35 -14.79
CA VAL A 274 2.31 38.45 -14.65
C VAL A 274 2.77 38.98 -16.01
N THR A 275 2.93 38.12 -17.01
CA THR A 275 3.32 38.54 -18.38
C THR A 275 2.20 39.27 -19.12
N ARG A 276 0.92 38.96 -18.86
CA ARG A 276 -0.21 39.71 -19.44
C ARG A 276 -0.39 41.11 -18.85
N ARG A 277 0.08 41.38 -17.63
CA ARG A 277 -0.06 42.69 -16.98
C ARG A 277 1.01 43.71 -17.43
N LYS A 278 2.10 43.26 -18.04
CA LYS A 278 3.18 44.12 -18.59
C LYS A 278 3.01 44.53 -20.06
N ARG A 279 1.96 44.06 -20.75
CA ARG A 279 1.68 44.37 -22.17
C ARG A 279 0.34 45.07 -22.41
N GLY A 280 -0.21 45.74 -21.39
CA GLY A 280 -1.43 46.55 -21.49
C GLY A 280 -1.16 47.98 -21.08
#